data_AF-A0A0P0VL27-F1
#
_entry.id   AF-A0A0P0VL27-F1
#
_cell.length_a   1.000
_cell.length_b   1.000
_cell.length_c   1.000
_cell.angle_alpha   90.00
_cell.angle_beta   90.00
_cell.angle_gamma   90.00
#
_symmetry.space_group_name_H-M   'P 1'
#
loop_
_entity.id
_entity.type
_entity.pdbx_description
1 polymer ?
#
loop_
_entity_poly.entity_id
_entity_poly.type
_entity_poly.pdbx_seq_one_letter_code
_entity_poly.pdbx_strand_id
1 'polypeptide(L)'
;MGRGSHGCSVLGSSLLLLFCLGSAAAQKASTWKTLSGNPPAIIAKGGFSGLFPDSSDFAYGFVAAASSPDTALWCDVQLTKDGAGICLPDIRMDNCTNIANVYPKGKKTYSVNGVSTPGWFSVDYDSTGLSKVNCK
;
A
#
# COMPACT_ATOMS: atom_id res chain seq x y z
N MET A 1 -61.64 19.99 -46.63
CA MET A 1 -60.40 19.75 -47.41
C MET A 1 -59.27 20.63 -46.86
N GLY A 2 -58.08 20.05 -46.68
CA GLY A 2 -56.80 20.79 -46.53
C GLY A 2 -56.45 21.23 -45.09
N ARG A 3 -55.84 20.38 -44.24
CA ARG A 3 -54.38 20.19 -43.99
C ARG A 3 -53.65 21.44 -43.45
N GLY A 4 -53.13 21.31 -42.23
CA GLY A 4 -52.22 22.26 -41.60
C GLY A 4 -51.73 21.75 -40.23
N SER A 5 -50.98 20.65 -40.23
CA SER A 5 -50.30 20.10 -39.05
C SER A 5 -49.06 20.93 -38.72
N HIS A 6 -49.08 21.68 -37.62
CA HIS A 6 -47.90 22.35 -37.09
C HIS A 6 -47.23 21.43 -36.06
N GLY A 7 -46.24 20.67 -36.52
CA GLY A 7 -45.31 19.97 -35.65
C GLY A 7 -44.43 20.99 -34.93
N CYS A 8 -44.54 21.05 -33.60
CA CYS A 8 -43.62 21.81 -32.77
C CYS A 8 -42.32 20.98 -32.63
N SER A 9 -41.33 21.36 -33.41
CA SER A 9 -39.99 20.76 -33.41
C SER A 9 -39.28 21.10 -32.11
N VAL A 10 -39.22 20.17 -31.16
CA VAL A 10 -38.38 20.26 -29.95
C VAL A 10 -37.00 19.68 -30.28
N LEU A 11 -36.31 20.28 -31.25
CA LEU A 11 -34.92 20.00 -31.59
C LEU A 11 -34.13 21.27 -31.26
N GLY A 12 -33.70 21.43 -30.01
CA GLY A 12 -32.94 22.63 -29.67
C GLY A 12 -32.64 22.88 -28.19
N SER A 13 -32.60 21.85 -27.34
CA SER A 13 -32.25 22.06 -25.92
C SER A 13 -31.41 20.91 -25.35
N SER A 14 -30.26 20.65 -25.97
CA SER A 14 -29.27 19.71 -25.43
C SER A 14 -27.82 20.21 -25.50
N LEU A 15 -27.58 21.50 -25.80
CA LEU A 15 -26.21 22.01 -26.06
C LEU A 15 -25.80 23.23 -25.24
N LEU A 16 -26.41 23.49 -24.07
CA LEU A 16 -26.08 24.64 -23.22
C LEU A 16 -25.73 24.31 -21.76
N LEU A 17 -25.14 23.13 -21.50
CA LEU A 17 -24.59 22.77 -20.19
C LEU A 17 -23.08 22.49 -20.21
N LEU A 18 -22.38 22.91 -21.28
CA LEU A 18 -20.92 22.70 -21.44
C LEU A 18 -20.06 23.97 -21.23
N PHE A 19 -20.53 24.97 -20.48
CA PHE A 19 -19.78 26.23 -20.27
C PHE A 19 -19.65 26.69 -18.82
N CYS A 20 -19.65 25.76 -17.87
CA CYS A 20 -19.12 25.99 -16.53
C CYS A 20 -17.88 25.13 -16.26
N LEU A 21 -16.98 25.00 -17.25
CA LEU A 21 -15.57 24.84 -16.88
C LEU A 21 -15.11 26.21 -16.38
N GLY A 22 -15.39 26.47 -15.11
CA GLY A 22 -14.72 27.55 -14.40
C GLY A 22 -13.23 27.37 -14.64
N SER A 23 -12.60 28.37 -15.27
CA SER A 23 -11.15 28.45 -15.31
C SER A 23 -10.72 28.60 -13.86
N ALA A 24 -10.43 27.48 -13.19
CA ALA A 24 -9.54 27.51 -12.06
C ALA A 24 -8.23 28.04 -12.64
N ALA A 25 -8.04 29.36 -12.60
CA ALA A 25 -6.75 29.97 -12.81
C ALA A 25 -5.81 29.15 -11.95
N ALA A 26 -4.89 28.42 -12.58
CA ALA A 26 -3.95 27.56 -11.88
C ALA A 26 -3.28 28.44 -10.84
N GLN A 27 -3.72 28.32 -9.58
CA GLN A 27 -3.07 29.01 -8.49
C GLN A 27 -1.65 28.50 -8.55
N LYS A 28 -0.70 29.40 -8.85
CA LYS A 28 0.73 29.09 -8.88
C LYS A 28 0.99 28.30 -7.61
N ALA A 29 1.23 27.00 -7.74
CA ALA A 29 1.36 26.12 -6.58
C ALA A 29 2.42 26.75 -5.69
N SER A 30 2.06 27.09 -4.46
CA SER A 30 3.04 27.69 -3.55
C SER A 30 4.17 26.69 -3.39
N THR A 31 5.38 27.08 -3.75
CA THR A 31 6.57 26.23 -3.58
C THR A 31 6.65 25.75 -2.14
N TRP A 32 6.87 24.46 -1.95
CA TRP A 32 7.01 23.87 -0.63
C TRP A 32 8.12 24.57 0.15
N LYS A 33 7.95 24.72 1.46
CA LYS A 33 8.95 25.36 2.34
C LYS A 33 10.10 24.43 2.72
N THR A 34 10.44 23.49 1.84
CA THR A 34 11.58 22.59 1.97
C THR A 34 12.84 23.27 1.40
N LEU A 35 14.03 22.77 1.77
CA LEU A 35 15.30 23.33 1.30
C LEU A 35 15.42 23.37 -0.24
N SER A 36 14.86 22.36 -0.92
CA SER A 36 14.88 22.22 -2.38
C SER A 36 13.63 22.76 -3.09
N GLY A 37 12.59 23.16 -2.34
CA GLY A 37 11.30 23.56 -2.89
C GLY A 37 10.40 22.40 -3.36
N ASN A 38 10.88 21.16 -3.26
CA ASN A 38 10.13 19.93 -3.59
C ASN A 38 9.16 19.53 -2.46
N PRO A 39 8.10 18.75 -2.74
CA PRO A 39 7.26 18.17 -1.69
C PRO A 39 8.08 17.36 -0.68
N PRO A 40 7.63 17.28 0.59
CA PRO A 40 8.23 16.37 1.55
C PRO A 40 8.09 14.91 1.09
N ALA A 41 9.12 14.09 1.33
CA ALA A 41 9.07 12.68 1.00
C ALA A 41 8.08 11.92 1.90
N ILE A 42 7.33 10.99 1.32
CA ILE A 42 6.44 10.08 2.04
C ILE A 42 7.09 8.70 2.05
N ILE A 43 7.17 8.08 3.24
CA ILE A 43 7.74 6.75 3.44
C ILE A 43 6.66 5.86 4.06
N ALA A 44 6.18 4.88 3.31
CA ALA A 44 5.21 3.90 3.74
C ALA A 44 5.90 2.67 4.36
N LYS A 45 6.17 2.75 5.67
CA LYS A 45 6.76 1.65 6.45
C LYS A 45 5.76 0.52 6.64
N GLY A 46 6.11 -0.65 6.12
CA GLY A 46 5.20 -1.80 6.09
C GLY A 46 4.02 -1.60 5.15
N GLY A 47 4.09 -0.64 4.22
CA GLY A 47 2.96 -0.22 3.38
C GLY A 47 1.97 0.68 4.12
N PHE A 48 0.69 0.54 3.81
CA PHE A 48 -0.41 1.24 4.49
C PHE A 48 -0.82 0.50 5.78
N SER A 49 0.14 0.34 6.70
CA SER A 49 0.06 -0.50 7.91
C SER A 49 -0.92 -0.01 8.98
N GLY A 50 -1.46 1.21 8.84
CA GLY A 50 -2.54 1.71 9.69
C GLY A 50 -3.92 1.11 9.37
N LEU A 51 -4.09 0.47 8.20
CA LEU A 51 -5.35 -0.15 7.77
C LEU A 51 -5.22 -1.66 7.57
N PHE A 52 -4.07 -2.12 7.05
CA PHE A 52 -3.80 -3.53 6.78
C PHE A 52 -2.64 -4.02 7.63
N PRO A 53 -2.51 -5.34 7.87
CA PRO A 53 -1.33 -5.90 8.53
C PRO A 53 -0.03 -5.40 7.90
N ASP A 54 0.91 -4.97 8.73
CA ASP A 54 2.22 -4.49 8.30
C ASP A 54 2.89 -5.52 7.39
N SER A 55 3.51 -5.03 6.32
CA SER A 55 4.27 -5.83 5.36
C SER A 55 3.45 -6.84 4.55
N SER A 56 2.12 -6.81 4.66
CA SER A 56 1.24 -7.58 3.78
C SER A 56 1.21 -7.02 2.35
N ASP A 57 0.91 -7.89 1.39
CA ASP A 57 0.72 -7.49 0.00
C ASP A 57 -0.38 -6.43 -0.15
N PHE A 58 -1.44 -6.51 0.66
CA PHE A 58 -2.50 -5.50 0.70
C PHE A 58 -1.99 -4.15 1.22
N ALA A 59 -1.18 -4.14 2.28
CA ALA A 59 -0.61 -2.91 2.80
C ALA A 59 0.26 -2.22 1.75
N TYR A 60 1.16 -2.94 1.09
CA TYR A 60 2.01 -2.36 0.05
C TYR A 60 1.22 -1.95 -1.21
N GLY A 61 0.32 -2.82 -1.68
CA GLY A 61 -0.49 -2.56 -2.87
C GLY A 61 -1.40 -1.35 -2.73
N PHE A 62 -1.96 -1.13 -1.53
CA PHE A 62 -2.88 -0.01 -1.29
C PHE A 62 -2.21 1.36 -1.30
N VAL A 63 -0.89 1.44 -1.05
CA VAL A 63 -0.14 2.70 -1.11
C VAL A 63 -0.31 3.40 -2.46
N ALA A 64 -0.33 2.65 -3.56
CA ALA A 64 -0.49 3.23 -4.90
C ALA A 64 -1.84 3.92 -5.10
N ALA A 65 -2.89 3.49 -4.38
CA ALA A 65 -4.23 4.08 -4.47
C ALA A 65 -4.47 5.20 -3.45
N ALA A 66 -3.77 5.17 -2.33
CA ALA A 66 -4.04 6.03 -1.17
C ALA A 66 -2.91 7.00 -0.81
N SER A 67 -1.81 7.02 -1.56
CA SER A 67 -0.66 7.88 -1.31
C SER A 67 -0.19 8.60 -2.57
N SER A 68 0.80 9.47 -2.41
CA SER A 68 1.38 10.21 -3.53
C SER A 68 2.20 9.27 -4.44
N PRO A 69 2.25 9.48 -5.76
CA PRO A 69 3.01 8.62 -6.68
C PRO A 69 4.52 8.52 -6.37
N ASP A 70 5.08 9.50 -5.67
CA ASP A 70 6.48 9.56 -5.22
C ASP A 70 6.72 8.93 -3.83
N THR A 71 5.72 8.22 -3.29
CA THR A 71 5.84 7.52 -2.01
C THR A 71 6.85 6.37 -2.10
N ALA A 72 7.83 6.37 -1.20
CA ALA A 72 8.76 5.26 -1.04
C ALA A 72 8.16 4.17 -0.15
N LEU A 73 8.25 2.91 -0.57
CA LEU A 73 7.91 1.76 0.27
C LEU A 73 9.10 1.39 1.14
N TRP A 74 8.86 1.18 2.44
CA TRP A 74 9.89 0.74 3.37
C TRP A 74 9.54 -0.65 3.90
N CYS A 75 10.46 -1.58 3.63
CA CYS A 75 10.40 -2.98 4.05
C CYS A 75 11.54 -3.28 5.01
N ASP A 76 11.20 -3.80 6.19
CA ASP A 76 12.19 -4.34 7.12
C ASP A 76 12.54 -5.77 6.67
N VAL A 77 13.67 -5.90 5.99
CA VAL A 77 14.05 -7.16 5.34
C VAL A 77 14.58 -8.17 6.36
N GLN A 78 14.02 -9.37 6.33
CA GLN A 78 14.54 -10.57 6.97
C GLN A 78 14.96 -11.57 5.89
N LEU A 79 16.06 -12.30 6.12
CA LEU A 79 16.51 -13.33 5.19
C LEU A 79 15.93 -14.70 5.58
N THR A 80 15.49 -15.45 4.58
CA THR A 80 15.12 -16.86 4.72
C THR A 80 16.35 -17.77 4.68
N LYS A 81 16.16 -19.06 4.97
CA LYS A 81 17.24 -20.06 4.95
C LYS A 81 17.92 -20.18 3.58
N ASP A 82 17.15 -20.04 2.52
CA ASP A 82 17.59 -20.05 1.11
C ASP A 82 18.06 -18.66 0.62
N GLY A 83 18.18 -17.67 1.51
CA GLY A 83 18.74 -16.36 1.20
C GLY A 83 17.79 -15.39 0.50
N ALA A 84 16.49 -15.71 0.40
CA ALA A 84 15.49 -14.78 -0.10
C ALA A 84 15.15 -13.71 0.96
N GLY A 85 14.92 -12.48 0.50
CA GLY A 85 14.46 -11.40 1.36
C GLY A 85 12.94 -11.39 1.48
N ILE A 86 12.43 -11.30 2.72
CA ILE A 86 11.01 -11.10 3.03
C ILE A 86 10.84 -9.86 3.91
N CYS A 87 9.68 -9.20 3.83
CA CYS A 87 9.37 -8.04 4.65
C CYS A 87 8.66 -8.47 5.93
N LEU A 88 9.26 -8.23 7.09
CA LEU A 88 8.62 -8.42 8.39
C LEU A 88 9.13 -7.39 9.41
N PRO A 89 8.24 -6.73 10.17
CA PRO A 89 8.62 -5.67 11.12
C PRO A 89 9.32 -6.20 12.37
N ASP A 90 9.35 -7.52 12.59
CA ASP A 90 9.97 -8.16 13.75
C ASP A 90 10.79 -9.38 13.33
N ILE A 91 11.93 -9.59 14.00
CA ILE A 91 12.80 -10.76 13.80
C ILE A 91 12.11 -12.06 14.26
N ARG A 92 11.23 -11.97 15.25
CA ARG A 92 10.33 -13.03 15.68
C ARG A 92 9.07 -12.97 14.84
N MET A 93 9.00 -13.86 13.86
CA MET A 93 7.89 -13.95 12.91
C MET A 93 6.54 -14.14 13.62
N ASP A 94 6.50 -14.77 14.80
CA ASP A 94 5.27 -14.98 15.57
C ASP A 94 4.65 -13.70 16.15
N ASN A 95 5.38 -12.58 16.18
CA ASN A 95 4.83 -11.29 16.60
C ASN A 95 3.97 -10.64 15.51
N CYS A 96 4.30 -10.86 14.23
CA CYS A 96 3.66 -10.18 13.09
C CYS A 96 3.00 -11.13 12.08
N THR A 97 3.07 -12.44 12.29
CA THR A 97 2.44 -13.44 11.42
C THR A 97 1.68 -14.52 12.20
N ASN A 98 0.99 -15.40 11.48
CA ASN A 98 0.36 -16.61 12.00
C ASN A 98 1.28 -17.84 12.05
N ILE A 99 2.60 -17.68 11.93
CA ILE A 99 3.55 -18.80 11.75
C ILE A 99 3.48 -19.86 12.85
N ALA A 100 3.16 -19.47 14.09
CA ALA A 100 3.00 -20.41 15.21
C ALA A 100 1.86 -21.42 14.98
N ASN A 101 0.83 -21.04 14.21
CA ASN A 101 -0.27 -21.94 13.84
C ASN A 101 0.12 -22.84 12.67
N VAL A 102 0.90 -22.32 11.71
CA VAL A 102 1.36 -23.05 10.53
C VAL A 102 2.44 -24.08 10.90
N TYR A 103 3.33 -23.71 11.82
CA TYR A 103 4.47 -24.51 12.29
C TYR A 103 4.50 -24.60 13.82
N PRO A 104 3.55 -25.29 14.48
CA PRO A 104 3.44 -25.31 15.95
C PRO A 104 4.67 -25.89 16.66
N LYS A 105 5.45 -26.74 15.97
CA LYS A 105 6.70 -27.33 16.47
C LYS A 105 7.96 -26.61 15.96
N GLY A 106 7.79 -25.46 15.33
CA GLY A 106 8.86 -24.69 14.66
C GLY A 106 9.65 -23.76 15.58
N LYS A 107 9.25 -23.62 16.85
CA LYS A 107 9.89 -22.69 17.78
C LYS A 107 11.36 -23.05 18.02
N LYS A 108 12.23 -22.07 17.86
CA LYS A 108 13.68 -22.13 18.10
C LYS A 108 14.10 -21.05 19.09
N THR A 109 15.32 -21.14 19.59
CA THR A 109 15.90 -20.13 20.47
C THR A 109 17.23 -19.69 19.87
N TYR A 110 17.38 -18.39 19.66
CA TYR A 110 18.60 -17.78 19.15
C TYR A 110 19.09 -16.70 20.12
N SER A 111 20.40 -16.38 20.06
CA SER A 111 20.93 -15.18 20.72
C SER A 111 20.72 -13.99 19.80
N VAL A 112 19.78 -13.11 20.14
CA VAL A 112 19.52 -11.88 19.41
C VAL A 112 20.12 -10.74 20.22
N ASN A 113 21.17 -10.10 19.71
CA ASN A 113 21.91 -9.04 20.40
C ASN A 113 22.36 -9.45 21.82
N GLY A 114 22.78 -10.71 21.99
CA GLY A 114 23.20 -11.26 23.29
C GLY A 114 22.06 -11.78 24.18
N VAL A 115 20.80 -11.60 23.78
CA VAL A 115 19.62 -12.05 24.56
C VAL A 115 19.07 -13.37 24.01
N SER A 116 18.94 -14.37 24.89
CA SER A 116 18.30 -15.65 24.56
C SER A 116 16.82 -15.44 24.23
N THR A 117 16.48 -15.55 22.95
CA THR A 117 15.19 -15.15 22.40
C THR A 117 14.51 -16.36 21.76
N PRO A 118 13.43 -16.89 22.36
CA PRO A 118 12.65 -17.98 21.79
C PRO A 118 11.58 -17.44 20.82
N GLY A 119 11.40 -18.08 19.67
CA GLY A 119 10.43 -17.65 18.66
C GLY A 119 10.53 -18.44 17.36
N TRP A 120 9.93 -17.92 16.30
CA TRP A 120 10.07 -18.40 14.93
C TRP A 120 10.89 -17.40 14.13
N PHE A 121 11.92 -17.87 13.43
CA PHE A 121 12.87 -17.02 12.72
C PHE A 121 12.88 -17.39 11.25
N SER A 122 12.95 -16.39 10.36
CA SER A 122 12.88 -16.60 8.91
C SER A 122 14.01 -17.50 8.39
N VAL A 123 15.18 -17.42 9.02
CA VAL A 123 16.37 -18.22 8.70
C VAL A 123 16.19 -19.73 8.90
N ASP A 124 15.12 -20.16 9.58
CA ASP A 124 14.80 -21.58 9.78
C ASP A 124 14.00 -22.18 8.61
N TYR A 125 13.49 -21.35 7.69
CA TYR A 125 12.56 -21.75 6.65
C TYR A 125 13.03 -21.30 5.27
N ASP A 126 12.84 -22.13 4.25
CA ASP A 126 12.98 -21.70 2.86
C ASP A 126 11.79 -20.82 2.45
N SER A 127 11.99 -19.90 1.52
CA SER A 127 10.97 -18.97 1.02
C SER A 127 9.67 -19.67 0.59
N THR A 128 9.78 -20.80 -0.10
CA THR A 128 8.63 -21.61 -0.53
C THR A 128 7.86 -22.22 0.64
N GLY A 129 8.56 -22.58 1.73
CA GLY A 129 7.95 -23.06 2.97
C GLY A 129 7.07 -21.99 3.61
N LEU A 130 7.46 -20.73 3.54
CA LEU A 130 6.71 -19.62 4.13
C LEU A 130 5.45 -19.21 3.36
N SER A 131 5.17 -19.79 2.19
CA SER A 131 3.99 -19.46 1.36
C SER A 131 2.62 -19.63 2.05
N LYS A 132 2.56 -20.39 3.16
CA LYS A 132 1.34 -20.60 3.95
C LYS A 132 1.22 -19.67 5.16
N VAL A 133 2.23 -18.84 5.41
CA VAL A 133 2.30 -17.92 6.53
C VAL A 133 1.75 -16.57 6.10
N ASN A 134 0.82 -16.03 6.88
CA ASN A 134 0.15 -14.75 6.61
C ASN A 134 0.53 -13.73 7.69
N CYS A 135 0.65 -12.46 7.29
CA CYS A 135 0.75 -11.32 8.21
C CYS A 135 -0.58 -11.17 8.99
N LYS A 136 -0.50 -10.67 10.23
CA LYS A 136 -1.66 -10.46 11.12
C LYS A 136 -1.78 -9.03 11.61
#